data_AF-A0A8C5YWC6-F1
#
_entry.id   AF-A0A8C5YWC6-F1
#
_cell.length_a   1.000
_cell.length_b   1.000
_cell.length_c   1.000
_cell.angle_alpha   90.00
_cell.angle_beta   90.00
_cell.angle_gamma   90.00
#
_symmetry.space_group_name_H-M   'P 1'
#
loop_
_entity.id
_entity.type
_entity.pdbx_description
1 polymer ?
#
loop_
_entity_poly.entity_id
_entity_poly.type
_entity_poly.pdbx_seq_one_letter_code
_entity_poly.pdbx_strand_id
1 'polypeptide(L)' 'MATTSPSQVRQNYHQDSEAAINRQINLELYASCVYLSMTCIWRPSCSCLTQPESFYRSQHRTLPIQ' A
#
# COMPACT_ATOMS: atom_id res chain seq x y z
N MET A 1 14.42 -32.72 10.88
CA MET A 1 13.42 -31.98 10.09
C MET A 1 12.36 -31.48 11.04
N ALA A 2 12.12 -30.17 11.13
CA ALA A 2 11.09 -29.62 11.99
C ALA A 2 9.73 -29.84 11.33
N THR A 3 8.92 -30.75 11.86
CA THR A 3 7.52 -30.92 11.47
C THR A 3 6.70 -29.87 12.20
N THR A 4 6.33 -28.79 11.51
CA THR A 4 5.36 -27.82 12.03
C THR A 4 4.01 -28.53 12.19
N SER A 5 3.50 -28.57 13.43
CA SER A 5 2.19 -29.17 13.70
C SER A 5 1.10 -28.45 12.89
N PRO A 6 0.19 -29.17 12.23
CA PRO A 6 -0.89 -28.55 11.48
C PRO A 6 -1.81 -27.76 12.42
N SER A 7 -2.38 -26.64 11.93
CA SER A 7 -3.26 -25.82 12.77
C SER A 7 -4.48 -26.61 13.23
N GLN A 8 -4.96 -26.35 14.45
CA GLN A 8 -6.10 -27.05 15.04
C GLN A 8 -7.41 -26.89 14.25
N VAL A 9 -7.48 -25.87 13.37
CA VAL A 9 -8.67 -25.52 12.58
C VAL A 9 -8.58 -26.07 11.14
N ARG A 10 -7.44 -26.64 10.72
CA ARG A 10 -7.29 -27.21 9.36
C ARG A 10 -8.11 -28.50 9.23
N GLN A 11 -9.32 -28.37 8.71
CA GLN A 11 -10.20 -29.48 8.34
C GLN A 11 -10.30 -29.55 6.81
N ASN A 12 -9.99 -30.71 6.22
CA ASN A 12 -10.03 -30.95 4.76
C ASN A 12 -9.20 -29.97 3.90
N TYR A 13 -8.17 -29.33 4.48
CA TYR A 13 -7.36 -28.33 3.75
C TYR A 13 -6.12 -28.96 3.13
N HIS A 14 -6.16 -29.15 1.81
CA HIS A 14 -5.06 -29.71 1.03
C HIS A 14 -3.93 -28.70 0.83
N GLN A 15 -2.69 -29.19 0.79
CA GLN A 15 -1.51 -28.34 0.63
C GLN A 15 -1.47 -27.65 -0.74
N ASP A 16 -1.98 -28.29 -1.79
CA ASP A 16 -2.11 -27.68 -3.12
C ASP A 16 -3.09 -26.50 -3.11
N SER A 17 -4.20 -26.62 -2.39
CA SER A 17 -5.17 -25.54 -2.19
C SER A 17 -4.54 -24.38 -1.44
N GLU A 18 -3.73 -24.66 -0.42
CA GLU A 18 -2.98 -23.61 0.31
C GLU A 18 -2.00 -22.86 -0.59
N ALA A 19 -1.27 -23.59 -1.43
CA ALA A 19 -0.33 -23.00 -2.38
C ALA A 19 -1.05 -22.16 -3.44
N ALA A 20 -2.21 -22.61 -3.93
CA ALA A 20 -3.03 -21.89 -4.90
C ALA A 20 -3.59 -20.58 -4.31
N ILE A 21 -4.14 -20.63 -3.09
CA ILE A 21 -4.65 -19.46 -2.37
C ILE A 21 -3.53 -18.44 -2.15
N ASN A 22 -2.35 -18.87 -1.71
CA ASN A 22 -1.22 -17.97 -1.49
C ASN A 22 -0.76 -17.29 -2.79
N ARG A 23 -0.75 -18.02 -3.91
CA ARG A 23 -0.46 -17.45 -5.24
C ARG A 23 -1.52 -16.44 -5.65
N GLN A 24 -2.80 -16.73 -5.43
CA GLN A 24 -3.89 -15.83 -5.77
C GLN A 24 -3.83 -14.53 -4.95
N ILE A 25 -3.61 -14.62 -3.64
CA ILE A 25 -3.45 -13.43 -2.77
C ILE A 25 -2.30 -12.55 -3.26
N ASN A 26 -1.16 -13.14 -3.61
CA ASN A 26 -0.02 -12.39 -4.11
C ASN A 26 -0.32 -11.71 -5.46
N LEU A 27 -1.05 -12.38 -6.35
CA LEU A 27 -1.48 -11.82 -7.63
C LEU A 27 -2.47 -10.66 -7.45
N GLU A 28 -3.45 -10.80 -6.55
CA GLU A 28 -4.43 -9.75 -6.25
C GLU A 28 -3.78 -8.52 -5.59
N LEU A 29 -2.81 -8.74 -4.70
CA LEU A 29 -2.04 -7.65 -4.10
C LEU A 29 -1.23 -6.91 -5.16
N TYR A 30 -0.57 -7.64 -6.06
CA TYR A 30 0.18 -7.05 -7.16
C TYR A 30 -0.73 -6.26 -8.11
N ALA A 31 -1.88 -6.81 -8.48
CA ALA A 31 -2.88 -6.13 -9.29
C ALA A 31 -3.39 -4.84 -8.61
N SER A 32 -3.62 -4.87 -7.30
CA SER A 32 -4.02 -3.70 -6.52
C SER A 32 -2.94 -2.62 -6.51
N CYS A 33 -1.66 -3.00 -6.38
CA CYS A 33 -0.54 -2.05 -6.47
C CYS A 33 -0.42 -1.40 -7.85
N VAL A 34 -0.59 -2.18 -8.92
CA VAL A 34 -0.55 -1.67 -10.30
C VAL A 34 -1.75 -0.76 -10.58
N TYR A 35 -2.93 -1.12 -10.12
CA TYR A 35 -4.11 -0.28 -10.28
C TYR A 35 -3.99 1.02 -9.48
N LEU A 36 -3.45 0.96 -8.26
CA LEU A 36 -3.16 2.15 -7.47
C LEU A 36 -2.12 3.04 -8.15
N SER A 37 -1.07 2.49 -8.76
CA SER A 37 -0.08 3.30 -9.46
C SER A 37 -0.65 3.92 -10.74
N MET A 38 -1.48 3.20 -11.51
CA MET A 38 -2.17 3.75 -12.68
C MET A 38 -3.16 4.86 -12.31
N THR A 39 -3.90 4.69 -11.22
CA THR A 39 -4.81 5.72 -10.73
C THR A 39 -4.06 6.93 -10.16
N CYS A 40 -2.90 6.75 -9.53
CA CYS A 40 -2.05 7.85 -9.06
C CYS A 40 -1.41 8.65 -10.22
N ILE A 41 -1.06 7.99 -11.33
CA ILE A 41 -0.53 8.68 -12.52
C ILE A 41 -1.59 9.56 -13.16
N TRP A 42 -2.86 9.12 -13.16
CA TRP A 42 -3.95 9.84 -13.80
C TRP A 42 -4.67 10.84 -12.88
N ARG A 43 -4.47 10.73 -11.56
CA ARG A 43 -5.07 11.62 -10.56
C ARG A 43 -4.04 12.68 -10.13
N PRO A 44 -4.02 13.89 -10.74
CA PRO A 44 -3.03 14.93 -10.46
C PRO A 44 -3.08 15.46 -9.01
N SER A 45 -4.14 15.16 -8.25
CA SER A 45 -4.27 15.49 -6.83
C SER A 45 -3.62 14.46 -5.88
N CYS A 46 -3.11 13.34 -6.40
CA CYS A 46 -2.46 12.27 -5.64
C CYS A 46 -0.94 12.21 -5.82
N SER A 47 -0.30 13.29 -6.25
CA SER A 47 1.10 13.53 -5.92
C SER A 47 1.19 13.80 -4.41
N CYS A 48 1.28 12.75 -3.61
CA CYS A 48 1.30 12.76 -2.14
C CYS A 48 2.58 13.36 -1.51
N LEU A 49 3.13 14.41 -2.10
CA LEU A 49 4.17 15.27 -1.53
C LEU A 49 3.86 16.75 -1.83
N THR A 50 2.70 17.20 -1.37
CA THR A 50 2.53 18.61 -1.02
C THR A 50 2.05 18.64 0.42
N GLN A 51 2.99 18.67 1.36
CA GLN A 51 2.75 19.39 2.59
C GLN A 51 2.84 20.88 2.24
N PRO A 52 1.75 21.66 2.26
CA PRO A 52 1.79 23.10 2.03
C PRO A 52 2.26 23.89 3.27
N GLU A 53 2.99 23.26 4.21
CA GLU A 53 3.45 23.92 5.44
C GLU A 53 4.72 24.77 5.23
N SER A 54 5.36 24.69 4.06
CA SER A 54 6.47 25.58 3.69
C SER A 54 5.99 26.87 2.99
N PHE A 55 4.81 26.87 2.37
CA PHE A 55 4.31 28.04 1.65
C PHE A 55 3.77 29.12 2.61
N TYR A 56 3.06 28.73 3.66
CA TYR A 56 2.53 29.65 4.67
C TYR A 56 3.62 30.27 5.56
N ARG A 57 4.68 29.51 5.85
CA ARG A 57 5.80 29.97 6.69
C ARG A 57 6.71 30.96 5.97
N SER A 58 6.70 30.96 4.63
CA SER A 58 7.41 31.95 3.83
C SER A 58 6.68 33.30 3.76
N GLN A 59 5.37 33.35 4.01
CA GLN A 59 4.58 34.59 3.94
C GLN A 59 4.52 35.34 5.28
N HIS A 60 4.58 34.67 6.42
CA HIS A 60 4.53 35.32 7.74
C HIS A 60 5.88 35.83 8.28
N ARG A 61 7.01 35.56 7.60
CA ARG A 61 8.36 36.07 7.97
C ARG A 61 8.86 37.25 7.12
N THR A 62 7.97 37.88 6.38
CA THR A 62 8.25 39.13 5.64
C THR A 62 7.08 40.11 5.78
N LEU A 63 6.68 40.35 7.02
CA LEU A 63 6.27 41.70 7.45
C LEU A 63 7.58 42.39 7.96
N PRO A 64 7.74 43.72 8.11
CA PRO A 64 6.98 44.89 7.66
C PRO A 64 7.87 46.11 7.23
N ILE A 65 7.24 47.23 6.84
CA ILE A 65 7.67 48.65 6.92
C ILE A 65 9.04 49.07 6.33
N GLN A 66 8.98 49.68 5.14
CA GLN A 66 9.33 51.09 4.93
C GLN A 66 8.23 51.74 4.09
#